data_AF-A0A1V5C396-F1
#
_entry.id   AF-A0A1V5C396-F1
#
_cell.length_a   1.000
_cell.length_b   1.000
_cell.length_c   1.000
_cell.angle_alpha   90.00
_cell.angle_beta   90.00
_cell.angle_gamma   90.00
#
_symmetry.space_group_name_H-M   'P 1'
#
loop_
_entity.id
_entity.type
_entity.pdbx_description
1 polymer ?
#
loop_
_entity_poly.entity_id
_entity_poly.type
_entity_poly.pdbx_seq_one_letter_code
_entity_poly.pdbx_strand_id
1 'polypeptide(L)' 'MLLYGEEAKAIAEEMDNGRARHFQDKKQLIDFLSGKLHEEDIVLVKGSRAFGMDEIVEGLI' A
#
# COMPACT_ATOMS: atom_id res chain seq x y z
N MET A 1 -1.03 2.04 7.68
CA MET A 1 -1.84 1.36 6.65
C MET A 1 -1.62 2.06 5.33
N LEU A 2 -1.19 1.32 4.31
CA LEU A 2 -1.09 1.85 2.96
C LEU A 2 -2.27 1.32 2.16
N LEU A 3 -2.94 2.20 1.44
CA LEU A 3 -4.18 1.94 0.73
C LEU A 3 -3.95 2.22 -0.75
N TYR A 4 -4.44 1.35 -1.63
CA TYR A 4 -4.28 1.47 -3.07
C TYR A 4 -5.62 1.31 -3.78
N GLY A 5 -5.84 2.11 -4.83
CA GLY A 5 -7.04 2.06 -5.68
C GLY A 5 -8.13 3.03 -5.23
N GLU A 6 -9.00 3.43 -6.17
CA GLU A 6 -9.98 4.50 -5.94
C GLU A 6 -10.96 4.15 -4.81
N GLU A 7 -11.35 2.88 -4.72
CA GLU A 7 -12.29 2.37 -3.71
C GLU A 7 -11.75 2.50 -2.29
N ALA A 8 -10.43 2.59 -2.13
CA ALA A 8 -9.78 2.69 -0.82
C ALA A 8 -9.59 4.15 -0.34
N LYS A 9 -9.93 5.14 -1.17
CA LYS A 9 -9.77 6.56 -0.83
C LYS A 9 -10.62 6.97 0.37
N ALA A 10 -11.88 6.56 0.40
CA ALA A 10 -12.81 6.86 1.49
C ALA A 10 -12.31 6.30 2.84
N ILE A 11 -11.66 5.13 2.84
CA ILE A 11 -11.07 4.54 4.05
C ILE A 11 -9.97 5.43 4.62
N ALA A 12 -9.11 6.02 3.76
CA ALA A 12 -8.07 6.93 4.21
C ALA A 12 -8.66 8.23 4.78
N GLU A 13 -9.68 8.78 4.13
CA GLU A 13 -10.38 9.99 4.57
C GLU A 13 -11.10 9.80 5.90
N GLU A 14 -11.73 8.64 6.14
CA GLU A 14 -12.38 8.33 7.42
C GLU A 14 -11.39 8.09 8.56
N MET A 15 -10.19 7.59 8.28
CA MET A 15 -9.21 7.31 9.32
C MET A 15 -8.59 8.58 9.91
N ASP A 16 -8.49 9.68 9.15
CA ASP A 16 -7.93 11.01 9.44
C ASP A 16 -7.08 11.16 10.73
N ASN A 17 -6.08 10.29 10.89
CA ASN A 17 -5.22 10.24 12.08
C ASN A 17 -3.74 10.08 11.71
N GLY A 18 -3.40 10.29 10.43
CA GLY A 18 -2.05 10.14 9.90
C GLY A 18 -1.50 8.70 9.83
N ARG A 19 -2.25 7.70 10.30
CA ARG A 19 -1.83 6.29 10.26
C ARG A 19 -2.22 5.58 8.96
N ALA A 20 -2.98 6.24 8.08
CA ALA A 20 -3.35 5.75 6.77
C ALA A 20 -2.80 6.68 5.69
N ARG A 21 -2.34 6.09 4.57
CA ARG A 21 -1.97 6.84 3.37
C ARG A 21 -2.51 6.12 2.14
N HIS A 22 -3.17 6.88 1.27
CA HIS A 22 -3.76 6.40 0.03
C HIS A 22 -2.85 6.70 -1.17
N PHE A 23 -2.85 5.78 -2.13
CA PHE A 23 -2.14 5.86 -3.40
C PHE A 23 -3.09 5.44 -4.54
N GLN A 24 -3.02 6.13 -5.67
CA GLN A 24 -3.71 5.73 -6.89
C GLN A 24 -2.81 4.93 -7.84
N ASP A 25 -1.50 4.91 -7.60
CA ASP A 25 -0.51 4.30 -8.44
C ASP A 25 0.36 3.32 -7.63
N LYS A 26 0.54 2.09 -8.13
CA LYS A 26 1.31 1.06 -7.44
C LYS A 26 2.78 1.45 -7.29
N LYS A 27 3.36 2.09 -8.32
CA LYS A 27 4.77 2.48 -8.28
C LYS A 27 5.01 3.50 -7.17
N GLN A 28 4.14 4.49 -7.00
CA GLN A 28 4.24 5.45 -5.89
C GLN A 28 4.13 4.77 -4.52
N LEU A 29 3.26 3.77 -4.38
CA LEU A 29 3.14 2.98 -3.15
C LEU A 29 4.44 2.22 -2.86
N ILE A 30 4.98 1.51 -3.87
CA ILE A 30 6.20 0.73 -3.77
C ILE A 30 7.38 1.64 -3.41
N ASP A 31 7.61 2.71 -4.17
CA ASP A 31 8.69 3.67 -3.91
C ASP A 31 8.61 4.23 -2.48
N PHE A 32 7.40 4.55 -2.01
CA PHE A 32 7.18 5.02 -0.65
C PHE A 32 7.50 3.94 0.40
N LEU A 33 7.03 2.72 0.20
CA LEU A 33 7.20 1.62 1.14
C LEU A 33 8.67 1.17 1.19
N SER A 34 9.34 1.02 0.05
CA SER A 34 10.76 0.66 -0.03
C SER A 34 11.66 1.67 0.67
N GLY A 35 11.32 2.98 0.64
CA GLY A 35 12.04 4.00 1.40
C GLY A 35 11.77 4.02 2.91
N LYS A 36 10.92 3.10 3.42
CA LYS A 36 10.51 3.01 4.83
C LYS A 36 10.80 1.66 5.47
N LEU A 37 10.93 0.60 4.66
CA LEU A 37 11.23 -0.74 5.14
C LEU A 37 12.67 -0.86 5.64
N HIS A 38 12.82 -1.59 6.73
CA HIS A 38 14.09 -2.02 7.28
C HIS A 38 14.18 -3.54 7.23
N GLU A 39 15.39 -4.07 7.43
CA GLU A 39 15.59 -5.51 7.60
C GLU A 39 14.70 -6.02 8.75
N GLU A 40 14.13 -7.22 8.60
CA GLU A 40 13.21 -7.88 9.54
C GLU A 40 11.77 -7.32 9.63
N ASP A 41 11.42 -6.25 8.91
CA ASP A 41 10.04 -5.76 8.85
C ASP A 41 9.10 -6.81 8.20
N ILE A 42 7.93 -7.03 8.82
CA ILE A 42 6.89 -7.92 8.28
C ILE A 42 5.80 -7.08 7.63
N VAL A 43 5.63 -7.26 6.32
CA VAL A 43 4.59 -6.58 5.53
C VAL A 43 3.48 -7.57 5.15
N LEU A 44 2.24 -7.23 5.49
CA LEU A 44 1.07 -7.94 4.99
C LEU A 44 0.44 -7.18 3.82
N VAL A 45 0.56 -7.76 2.62
CA VAL A 45 -0.14 -7.27 1.42
C VAL A 45 -1.48 -8.00 1.29
N LYS A 46 -2.58 -7.24 1.18
CA LYS A 46 -3.93 -7.79 1.06
C LYS A 46 -4.75 -6.96 0.07
N GLY A 47 -5.44 -7.65 -0.82
CA GLY A 47 -6.39 -7.07 -1.76
C GLY A 47 -7.18 -8.18 -2.48
N SER A 48 -8.16 -7.81 -3.29
CA SER A 48 -8.84 -8.79 -4.12
C SER A 48 -7.96 -9.23 -5.30
N ARG A 49 -8.20 -10.43 -5.84
CA ARG A 49 -7.38 -11.00 -6.94
C ARG A 49 -7.33 -10.08 -8.17
N ALA A 50 -8.42 -9.37 -8.45
CA ALA A 50 -8.53 -8.48 -9.60
C ALA A 50 -7.54 -7.29 -9.56
N PHE A 51 -6.99 -6.97 -8.38
CA PHE A 51 -6.12 -5.82 -8.21
C PHE A 51 -4.64 -6.14 -8.46
N GLY A 52 -4.27 -7.39 -8.73
CA GLY A 52 -2.89 -7.77 -9.04
C GLY A 52 -1.92 -7.39 -7.93
N MET A 53 -2.22 -7.79 -6.70
CA MET A 53 -1.39 -7.48 -5.52
C MET A 53 0.00 -8.13 -5.59
N ASP A 54 0.15 -9.18 -6.38
CA ASP A 54 1.43 -9.84 -6.63
C ASP A 54 2.46 -8.85 -7.19
N GLU A 55 2.05 -7.88 -8.02
CA GLU A 55 2.94 -6.83 -8.53
C GLU A 55 3.54 -5.94 -7.42
N ILE A 56 2.79 -5.73 -6.32
CA ILE A 56 3.30 -4.98 -5.16
C ILE A 56 4.31 -5.82 -4.40
N VAL A 57 4.05 -7.11 -4.23
CA VAL A 57 4.98 -8.03 -3.56
C VAL A 57 6.28 -8.15 -4.36
N GLU A 58 6.18 -8.37 -5.67
CA GLU A 58 7.34 -8.48 -6.57
C GLU A 58 8.17 -7.20 -6.62
N GLY A 59 7.53 -6.03 -6.55
CA GLY A 59 8.25 -4.74 -6.53
C GLY A 59 9.01 -4.43 -5.24
N LEU A 60 8.85 -5.25 -4.18
CA LEU A 60 9.49 -5.07 -2.87
C LEU A 60 10.58 -6.12 -2.59
N ILE A 61 10.79 -7.09 -3.48
CA ILE A 61 11.76 -8.20 -3.34
C ILE A 61 13.00 -7.93 -4.21
#